data_AF-A0AAP2CEZ5-F1
#
_entry.id   AF-A0AAP2CEZ5-F1
#
_cell.length_a   1.000
_cell.length_b   1.000
_cell.length_c   1.000
_cell.angle_alpha   90.00
_cell.angle_beta   90.00
_cell.angle_gamma   90.00
#
_symmetry.space_group_name_H-M   'P 1'
#
loop_
_entity.id
_entity.type
_entity.pdbx_description
1 polymer ?
#
loop_
_entity_poly.entity_id
_entity_poly.type
_entity_poly.pdbx_seq_one_letter_code
_entity_poly.pdbx_strand_id
1 'polypeptide(L)'
;MKPSSSDLQMLIKIDPGKDNGTDSAEVVGYNEIQSSSFETEKIYSLEFLPWQEWLAMEIHPFTILNFNELEIFSHVIYEMTFAGFDEHTIQQKFSHMEETVKKIKQGEIKGSTLSLKDLLDGLD
;
A
#
# COMPACT_ATOMS: atom_id res chain seq x y z
N MET A 1 2.49 -18.92 9.76
CA MET A 1 3.02 -17.58 10.06
C MET A 1 2.38 -17.09 11.34
N LYS A 2 3.13 -16.46 12.25
CA LYS A 2 2.59 -15.94 13.51
C LYS A 2 2.38 -14.43 13.34
N PRO A 3 1.22 -13.85 13.69
CA PRO A 3 1.04 -12.40 13.63
C PRO A 3 2.11 -11.67 14.44
N SER A 4 2.60 -10.54 13.92
CA SER A 4 3.49 -9.60 14.62
C SER A 4 2.69 -8.47 15.26
N SER A 5 3.29 -7.32 15.60
CA SER A 5 2.55 -6.12 15.99
C SER A 5 2.34 -5.21 14.78
N SER A 6 1.24 -4.48 14.73
CA SER A 6 0.98 -3.42 13.75
C SER A 6 0.28 -2.25 14.44
N ASP A 7 0.68 -1.02 14.13
CA ASP A 7 0.04 0.22 14.60
C ASP A 7 -1.01 0.74 13.60
N LEU A 8 -1.32 -0.04 12.56
CA LEU A 8 -2.30 0.28 11.53
C LEU A 8 -3.59 -0.52 11.76
N GLN A 9 -4.71 0.13 11.47
CA GLN A 9 -6.00 -0.54 11.30
C GLN A 9 -6.28 -0.76 9.81
N MET A 10 -7.03 -1.80 9.49
CA MET A 10 -7.42 -2.15 8.14
C MET A 10 -8.75 -1.50 7.77
N LEU A 11 -8.72 -0.62 6.79
CA LEU A 11 -9.89 0.09 6.26
C LEU A 11 -10.18 -0.40 4.84
N ILE A 12 -11.43 -0.78 4.57
CA ILE A 12 -11.90 -0.92 3.18
C ILE A 12 -12.50 0.41 2.76
N LYS A 13 -11.80 1.09 1.86
CA LYS A 13 -12.21 2.38 1.31
C LYS A 13 -12.97 2.14 0.00
N ILE A 14 -14.11 2.80 -0.16
CA ILE A 14 -14.84 2.84 -1.43
C ILE A 14 -14.44 4.14 -2.15
N ASP A 15 -13.98 4.00 -3.39
CA ASP A 15 -13.67 5.12 -4.30
C ASP A 15 -14.73 5.16 -5.42
N PRO A 16 -15.74 6.05 -5.31
CA PRO A 16 -16.83 6.09 -6.27
C PRO A 16 -16.36 6.52 -7.67
N GLY A 17 -16.77 5.78 -8.69
CA GLY A 17 -16.53 6.12 -10.09
C GLY A 17 -15.07 6.06 -10.57
N LYS A 18 -14.15 5.46 -9.80
CA LYS A 18 -12.72 5.34 -10.16
C LYS A 18 -12.49 4.48 -11.40
N ASP A 19 -13.23 3.39 -11.54
CA ASP A 19 -13.05 2.41 -12.61
C ASP A 19 -14.12 2.54 -13.68
N ASN A 20 -13.90 3.46 -14.63
CA ASN A 20 -14.81 3.71 -15.75
C ASN A 20 -16.27 3.99 -15.30
N GLY A 21 -16.44 4.69 -14.17
CA GLY A 21 -17.76 4.96 -13.58
C GLY A 21 -18.31 3.84 -12.68
N THR A 22 -17.49 2.83 -12.37
CA THR A 22 -17.78 1.81 -11.35
C THR A 22 -17.06 2.18 -10.06
N ASP A 23 -17.73 1.96 -8.92
CA ASP A 23 -17.13 2.09 -7.60
C ASP A 23 -16.07 1.00 -7.41
N SER A 24 -14.90 1.37 -6.92
CA SER A 24 -13.85 0.43 -6.54
C SER A 24 -13.71 0.37 -5.02
N ALA A 25 -13.23 -0.78 -4.52
CA ALA A 25 -12.96 -0.97 -3.10
C ALA A 25 -11.50 -1.38 -2.92
N GLU A 26 -10.80 -0.70 -2.00
CA GLU A 26 -9.37 -0.90 -1.74
C GLU A 26 -9.14 -1.14 -0.26
N VAL A 27 -8.24 -2.08 0.07
CA VAL A 27 -7.82 -2.33 1.44
C VAL A 27 -6.61 -1.48 1.76
N VAL A 28 -6.74 -0.61 2.74
CA VAL A 28 -5.70 0.36 3.11
C VAL A 28 -5.39 0.31 4.61
N GLY A 29 -4.16 0.70 4.95
CA GLY A 29 -3.75 0.95 6.31
C GLY A 29 -4.23 2.32 6.76
N TYR A 30 -4.89 2.35 7.91
CA TYR A 30 -5.40 3.56 8.54
C TYR A 30 -4.69 3.77 9.87
N ASN A 31 -4.24 5.01 10.11
CA ASN A 31 -3.74 5.43 11.41
C ASN A 31 -4.36 6.78 11.78
N GLU A 32 -5.08 6.82 12.90
CA GLU A 32 -5.64 8.04 13.46
C GLU A 32 -4.53 8.85 14.15
N ILE A 33 -3.87 9.73 13.40
CA ILE A 33 -2.96 10.70 14.01
C ILE A 33 -3.79 11.84 14.57
N GLN A 34 -3.90 11.91 15.90
CA GLN A 34 -4.38 13.11 16.60
C GLN A 34 -3.40 14.27 16.36
N SER A 35 -3.56 14.99 15.25
CA SER A 35 -2.87 16.26 15.00
C SER A 35 -3.81 17.40 15.37
N SER A 36 -3.45 18.18 16.39
CA SER A 36 -4.21 19.35 16.87
C SER A 36 -4.29 20.52 15.89
N SER A 37 -3.91 20.33 14.62
CA SER A 37 -4.02 21.32 13.56
C SER A 37 -4.13 20.57 12.23
N PHE A 38 -5.33 20.60 11.65
CA PHE A 38 -5.75 19.91 10.43
C PHE A 38 -5.59 18.38 10.49
N GLU A 39 -6.68 17.71 10.88
CA GLU A 39 -6.87 16.27 10.75
C GLU A 39 -6.70 15.89 9.28
N THR A 40 -5.56 15.26 8.95
CA THR A 40 -5.42 14.53 7.70
C THR A 40 -5.25 13.08 8.10
N GLU A 41 -6.33 12.31 7.97
CA GLU A 41 -6.31 10.85 8.05
C GLU A 41 -5.17 10.34 7.17
N LYS A 42 -4.24 9.55 7.74
CA LYS A 42 -3.17 8.96 6.94
C LYS A 42 -3.58 7.58 6.49
N ILE A 43 -3.81 7.49 5.18
CA ILE A 43 -4.10 6.27 4.46
C ILE A 43 -2.79 5.76 3.84
N TYR A 44 -2.52 4.47 4.01
CA TYR A 44 -1.30 3.80 3.57
C TYR A 44 -1.63 2.61 2.67
N SER A 45 -0.88 2.50 1.57
CA SER A 45 -0.72 1.26 0.82
C SER A 45 -0.18 0.13 1.72
N LEU A 46 -0.67 -1.09 1.54
CA LEU A 46 -0.30 -2.24 2.36
C LEU A 46 0.43 -3.35 1.57
N GLU A 47 0.42 -3.29 0.24
CA GLU A 47 0.77 -4.37 -0.70
C GLU A 47 2.21 -4.90 -0.59
N PHE A 48 3.10 -4.18 0.09
CA PHE A 48 4.48 -4.61 0.36
C PHE A 48 4.75 -4.95 1.83
N LEU A 49 3.77 -4.84 2.71
CA LEU A 49 3.95 -5.26 4.10
C LEU A 49 3.99 -6.79 4.21
N PRO A 50 4.83 -7.35 5.09
CA PRO A 50 4.81 -8.77 5.42
C PRO A 50 3.42 -9.21 5.88
N TRP A 51 2.95 -10.36 5.42
CA TRP A 51 1.65 -10.93 5.76
C TRP A 51 1.46 -11.12 7.27
N GLN A 52 2.53 -11.30 8.04
CA GLN A 52 2.44 -11.36 9.50
C GLN A 52 1.96 -10.04 10.14
N GLU A 53 2.23 -8.91 9.50
CA GLU A 53 1.74 -7.59 9.92
C GLU A 53 0.28 -7.42 9.51
N TRP A 54 -0.10 -7.85 8.30
CA TRP A 54 -1.52 -7.87 7.87
C TRP A 54 -2.40 -8.66 8.84
N LEU A 55 -1.95 -9.85 9.23
CA LEU A 55 -2.66 -10.74 10.15
C LEU A 55 -2.73 -10.19 11.59
N ALA A 56 -1.98 -9.14 11.89
CA ALA A 56 -1.97 -8.46 13.18
C ALA A 56 -2.81 -7.18 13.22
N MET A 57 -3.26 -6.68 12.06
CA MET A 57 -4.04 -5.45 11.98
C MET A 57 -5.46 -5.67 12.51
N GLU A 58 -5.94 -4.72 13.30
CA GLU A 58 -7.35 -4.66 13.67
C GLU A 58 -8.16 -4.13 12.47
N ILE A 59 -9.39 -4.60 12.30
CA ILE A 59 -10.27 -4.08 11.26
C ILE A 59 -10.92 -2.79 11.76
N HIS A 60 -10.78 -1.71 10.98
CA HIS A 60 -11.36 -0.41 11.31
C HIS A 60 -12.91 -0.52 11.46
N PRO A 61 -13.52 0.12 12.47
CA PRO A 61 -14.97 -0.02 12.73
C PRO A 61 -15.86 0.31 11.53
N PHE A 62 -15.49 1.30 10.70
CA PHE A 62 -16.21 1.61 9.46
C PHE A 62 -16.31 0.39 8.53
N THR A 63 -15.25 -0.39 8.38
CA THR A 63 -15.24 -1.60 7.55
C THR A 63 -16.22 -2.63 8.08
N ILE A 64 -16.20 -2.87 9.40
CA ILE A 64 -17.09 -3.84 10.07
C ILE A 64 -18.57 -3.46 9.90
N LEU A 65 -18.86 -2.15 9.90
CA LEU A 65 -20.23 -1.64 9.76
C LEU A 65 -20.79 -1.73 8.34
N ASN A 66 -19.94 -1.71 7.32
CA ASN A 66 -20.37 -1.58 5.92
C ASN A 66 -20.16 -2.85 5.09
N PHE A 67 -19.35 -3.80 5.56
CA PHE A 67 -19.03 -5.03 4.84
C PHE A 67 -19.26 -6.24 5.73
N ASN A 68 -19.74 -7.33 5.12
CA ASN A 68 -19.82 -8.60 5.81
C ASN A 68 -18.45 -9.30 5.84
N GLU A 69 -18.31 -10.32 6.70
CA GLU A 69 -17.05 -11.03 6.90
C GLU A 69 -16.47 -11.60 5.58
N LEU A 70 -17.30 -12.16 4.70
CA LEU A 70 -16.84 -12.75 3.45
C LEU A 70 -16.34 -11.69 2.47
N GLU A 71 -17.00 -10.53 2.40
CA GLU A 71 -16.54 -9.39 1.61
C GLU A 71 -15.20 -8.89 2.12
N ILE A 72 -15.07 -8.72 3.44
CA ILE A 72 -13.81 -8.31 4.07
C ILE A 72 -12.69 -9.29 3.70
N PHE A 73 -12.89 -10.59 3.94
CA PHE A 73 -11.89 -11.59 3.58
C PHE A 73 -11.53 -11.58 2.09
N SER A 74 -12.51 -11.38 1.22
CA SER A 74 -12.28 -11.37 -0.22
C SER A 74 -11.41 -10.19 -0.64
N HIS A 75 -11.71 -8.99 -0.15
CA HIS A 75 -10.90 -7.80 -0.42
C HIS A 75 -9.50 -7.93 0.16
N VAL A 76 -9.36 -8.43 1.38
CA VAL A 76 -8.06 -8.59 2.05
C VAL A 76 -7.16 -9.58 1.30
N ILE A 77 -7.69 -10.75 0.93
CA ILE A 77 -6.90 -11.75 0.20
C ILE A 77 -6.51 -11.23 -1.18
N TYR A 78 -7.43 -10.52 -1.86
CA TYR A 78 -7.12 -9.89 -3.14
C TYR A 78 -5.96 -8.90 -3.02
N GLU A 79 -6.03 -7.98 -2.05
CA GLU A 79 -4.98 -6.97 -1.86
C GLU A 79 -3.64 -7.59 -1.42
N MET A 80 -3.67 -8.55 -0.48
CA MET A 80 -2.48 -9.28 0.00
C MET A 80 -1.72 -10.02 -1.11
N THR A 81 -2.41 -10.34 -2.22
CA THR A 81 -1.87 -11.10 -3.36
C THR A 81 -1.70 -10.25 -4.63
N PHE A 82 -1.98 -8.95 -4.56
CA PHE A 82 -2.03 -8.07 -5.74
C PHE A 82 -0.66 -7.91 -6.43
N ALA A 83 0.44 -7.79 -5.67
CA ALA A 83 1.80 -7.64 -6.20
C ALA A 83 2.50 -8.98 -6.54
N GLY A 84 1.78 -10.09 -6.37
CA GLY A 84 2.25 -11.45 -6.57
C GLY A 84 1.43 -12.43 -5.72
N PHE A 85 1.22 -13.66 -6.18
CA PHE A 85 0.36 -14.62 -5.49
C PHE A 85 0.91 -15.11 -4.13
N ASP A 86 2.19 -14.85 -3.81
CA ASP A 86 2.82 -15.26 -2.56
C ASP A 86 3.72 -14.15 -1.96
N GLU A 87 3.79 -14.13 -0.63
CA GLU A 87 4.57 -13.15 0.14
C GLU A 87 6.04 -13.11 -0.27
N HIS A 88 6.63 -14.28 -0.49
CA HIS A 88 8.05 -14.39 -0.77
C HIS A 88 8.39 -13.65 -2.08
N THR A 89 7.58 -13.83 -3.12
CA THR A 89 7.72 -13.08 -4.38
C THR A 89 7.55 -11.58 -4.17
N ILE A 90 6.58 -11.14 -3.37
CA ILE A 90 6.34 -9.72 -3.06
C ILE A 90 7.56 -9.11 -2.36
N GLN A 91 8.03 -9.73 -1.27
CA GLN A 91 9.16 -9.25 -0.47
C GLN A 91 10.46 -9.24 -1.28
N GLN A 92 10.68 -10.24 -2.15
CA GLN A 92 11.83 -10.25 -3.06
C GLN A 92 11.82 -9.05 -4.00
N LYS A 93 10.67 -8.71 -4.61
CA LYS A 93 10.55 -7.54 -5.48
C LYS A 93 10.80 -6.24 -4.71
N PHE A 94 10.24 -6.12 -3.51
CA PHE A 94 10.42 -4.95 -2.66
C PHE A 94 11.89 -4.76 -2.26
N SER A 95 12.56 -5.81 -1.78
CA SER A 95 14.00 -5.75 -1.47
C SER A 95 14.85 -5.38 -2.70
N HIS A 96 14.51 -5.90 -3.88
CA HIS A 96 15.20 -5.52 -5.12
C HIS A 96 15.02 -4.02 -5.46
N MET A 97 13.82 -3.48 -5.22
CA MET A 97 13.56 -2.04 -5.38
C MET A 97 14.38 -1.21 -4.39
N GLU A 98 14.43 -1.62 -3.12
CA GLU A 98 15.23 -0.94 -2.09
C GLU A 98 16.74 -0.93 -2.43
N GLU A 99 17.27 -2.07 -2.87
CA GLU A 99 18.66 -2.17 -3.33
C GLU A 99 18.94 -1.25 -4.51
N THR A 100 18.01 -1.18 -5.47
CA THR A 100 18.13 -0.30 -6.63
C THR A 100 18.14 1.18 -6.21
N VAL A 101 17.22 1.58 -5.33
CA VAL A 101 17.19 2.94 -4.76
C VAL A 101 18.49 3.27 -4.04
N LYS A 102 19.05 2.33 -3.27
CA LYS A 102 20.32 2.50 -2.57
C LYS A 102 21.48 2.74 -3.55
N LYS A 103 21.60 1.93 -4.59
CA LYS A 103 22.64 2.06 -5.62
C LYS A 103 22.54 3.39 -6.39
N ILE A 104 21.32 3.87 -6.67
CA ILE A 104 21.09 5.19 -7.28
C ILE A 104 21.59 6.30 -6.35
N LYS A 105 21.21 6.27 -5.06
CA LYS A 105 21.66 7.28 -4.08
C LYS A 105 23.18 7.28 -3.90
N GLN A 106 23.82 6.13 -4.06
CA GLN A 106 25.29 5.99 -4.01
C GLN A 106 25.98 6.38 -5.31
N GLY A 107 25.22 6.69 -6.37
CA GLY A 107 25.77 7.05 -7.68
C GLY A 107 26.41 5.87 -8.43
N GLU A 108 26.11 4.64 -8.02
CA GLU A 108 26.59 3.40 -8.64
C GLU A 108 25.84 3.07 -9.94
N ILE A 109 24.61 3.57 -10.07
CA ILE A 109 23.80 3.52 -11.29
C ILE A 109 23.71 4.94 -11.86
N LYS A 110 24.38 5.18 -12.99
CA LYS A 110 24.40 6.49 -13.68
C LYS A 110 23.66 6.51 -15.03
N GLY A 111 23.04 5.39 -15.43
CA GLY A 111 22.77 5.10 -16.85
C GLY A 111 21.31 4.98 -17.31
N SER A 112 20.30 5.20 -16.46
CA SER A 112 18.88 5.11 -16.88
C SER A 112 17.95 6.06 -16.16
N THR A 113 18.46 6.89 -15.26
CA THR A 113 17.70 7.94 -14.58
C THR A 113 17.80 9.21 -15.40
N LEU A 114 16.68 9.64 -16.00
CA LEU A 114 16.56 10.98 -16.55
C LEU A 114 16.36 11.94 -15.38
N SER A 115 17.11 13.04 -15.30
CA SER A 115 16.77 14.05 -14.29
C SER A 115 15.42 14.68 -14.66
N LEU A 116 14.65 15.16 -13.67
CA LEU A 116 13.40 15.89 -13.96
C LEU A 116 13.63 17.07 -14.89
N LYS A 117 14.81 17.71 -14.80
CA LYS A 117 15.21 18.77 -15.71
C LYS A 117 15.39 18.25 -17.13
N ASP A 118 16.15 17.17 -17.32
CA ASP A 118 16.37 16.59 -18.65
C ASP A 118 15.07 16.04 -19.28
N LEU A 119 14.09 15.62 -18.47
CA LEU A 119 12.74 15.27 -18.93
C LEU A 119 12.00 16.50 -19.47
N LEU A 120 12.02 17.59 -18.70
CA LEU A 120 11.30 18.83 -19.05
C LEU A 120 11.92 19.51 -20.27
N ASP A 121 13.25 19.50 -20.38
CA ASP A 121 13.99 20.06 -21.52
C ASP A 121 13.74 19.26 -22.83
N GLY A 122 13.19 18.04 -22.76
CA GLY A 122 12.86 17.20 -23.90
C GLY A 122 11.39 17.25 -24.36
N LEU A 123 10.55 18.09 -23.74
CA LEU A 123 9.12 18.24 -24.05
C LEU A 123 8.80 19.41 -25.00
N ASP A 124 9.82 20.01 -25.62
CA ASP A 124 9.70 21.04 -26.67
C ASP A 124 9.32 20.48 -28.06
#